data_AF-A0A661E088-F1
#
_entry.id   AF-A0A661E088-F1
#
_cell.length_a   1.000
_cell.length_b   1.000
_cell.length_c   1.000
_cell.angle_alpha   90.00
_cell.angle_beta   90.00
_cell.angle_gamma   90.00
#
_symmetry.space_group_name_H-M   'P 1'
#
loop_
_entity.id
_entity.type
_entity.pdbx_description
1 polymer ?
#
loop_
_entity_poly.entity_id
_entity_poly.type
_entity_poly.pdbx_seq_one_letter_code
_entity_poly.pdbx_strand_id
1 'polypeptide(L)'
;MSYYNHNVTLNQGFAPYLLTDMAGVALKDTSKTMDNHGYLTYLLSQDRPEILNLVNGNGHAKAVQVKKKKRLTASHVRDSISCDYTSNNPYTEFNVNVSSTASIGMSLDDRLLYQYNDEMSRQVAIPGSTPSTSVSMELFEIILSGVNAINEKVNLDLFTAAVAEFGVNIATGNNAAKTINLNKDTNINPLNNGEIEIMSDFRLNRMSGRPQIIGDGLWNNYTMSQASAGLNQAGVDSRLRANQFDFYYEPNASTVMGANQIMVLENNAVQLVESLRYRGRGGNRPNGNAQGTIMLPVKTWGANSQEIMRDISYDWQLIYADCDKEFTDTYSGDPVILSQGWNMVISKESGIVTIPDDAYSPEDPLAGVRGSLRYAVTNDCETC
;
A
#
# COMPACT_ATOMS: atom_id res chain seq x y z
N MET A 1 -22.98 -20.01 -6.35
CA MET A 1 -23.65 -18.70 -6.22
C MET A 1 -24.20 -18.60 -4.81
N SER A 2 -23.47 -17.95 -3.90
CA SER A 2 -23.90 -17.74 -2.52
C SER A 2 -24.04 -16.24 -2.33
N TYR A 3 -25.27 -15.76 -2.22
CA TYR A 3 -25.56 -14.36 -1.92
C TYR A 3 -25.22 -14.10 -0.46
N TYR A 4 -24.23 -13.25 -0.19
CA TYR A 4 -23.93 -12.79 1.15
C TYR A 4 -25.01 -11.80 1.58
N ASN A 5 -25.78 -12.21 2.59
CA ASN A 5 -26.86 -11.44 3.19
C ASN A 5 -26.26 -10.53 4.28
N HIS A 6 -26.02 -9.26 3.96
CA HIS A 6 -25.67 -8.25 4.97
C HIS A 6 -26.95 -7.71 5.61
N ASN A 7 -27.42 -8.38 6.67
CA ASN A 7 -28.46 -7.83 7.54
C ASN A 7 -27.87 -6.71 8.42
N VAL A 8 -27.95 -5.47 7.94
CA VAL A 8 -27.78 -4.27 8.78
C VAL A 8 -29.16 -3.79 9.19
N THR A 9 -29.63 -4.22 10.36
CA THR A 9 -30.78 -3.60 11.02
C THR A 9 -30.30 -2.39 11.80
N LEU A 10 -30.48 -1.19 11.25
CA LEU A 10 -30.41 0.08 12.00
C LEU A 10 -31.56 0.98 11.54
N ASN A 11 -32.23 1.62 12.51
CA ASN A 11 -33.33 2.57 12.33
C ASN A 11 -33.05 3.59 11.21
N GLN A 12 -34.12 3.98 10.51
CA GLN A 12 -34.16 4.91 9.38
C GLN A 12 -33.19 6.09 9.55
N GLY A 13 -32.12 6.08 8.75
CA GLY A 13 -31.12 7.14 8.68
C GLY A 13 -30.42 7.09 7.34
N PHE A 14 -29.92 8.23 6.88
CA PHE A 14 -29.21 8.42 5.60
C PHE A 14 -28.03 7.44 5.38
N ALA A 15 -27.30 7.11 6.45
CA ALA A 15 -26.09 6.29 6.40
C ALA A 15 -26.28 4.85 5.86
N PRO A 16 -27.22 4.01 6.34
CA PRO A 16 -27.41 2.65 5.80
C PRO A 16 -27.83 2.61 4.33
N TYR A 17 -28.60 3.60 3.85
CA TYR A 17 -29.01 3.67 2.44
C TYR A 17 -27.86 4.10 1.53
N LEU A 18 -27.05 5.07 1.96
CA LEU A 18 -25.81 5.46 1.26
C LEU A 18 -24.87 4.28 1.08
N LEU A 19 -24.60 3.52 2.15
CA LEU A 19 -23.70 2.36 2.10
C LEU A 19 -24.20 1.25 1.17
N THR A 20 -25.52 1.04 1.11
CA THR A 20 -26.13 0.02 0.24
C THR A 20 -26.05 0.43 -1.24
N ASP A 21 -26.27 1.71 -1.55
CA ASP A 21 -26.19 2.22 -2.91
C ASP A 21 -24.74 2.26 -3.41
N MET A 22 -23.81 2.70 -2.56
CA MET A 22 -22.37 2.68 -2.86
C MET A 22 -21.88 1.28 -3.25
N ALA A 23 -22.30 0.25 -2.50
CA ALA A 23 -21.97 -1.15 -2.82
C ALA A 23 -22.59 -1.59 -4.16
N GLY A 24 -23.80 -1.11 -4.49
CA GLY A 24 -24.49 -1.42 -5.75
C GLY A 24 -23.89 -0.73 -6.97
N VAL A 25 -23.36 0.49 -6.83
CA VAL A 25 -22.74 1.28 -7.91
C VAL A 25 -21.30 0.80 -8.17
N ALA A 26 -20.51 0.56 -7.12
CA ALA A 26 -19.13 0.09 -7.25
C ALA A 26 -18.99 -1.26 -7.97
N LEU A 27 -20.01 -2.12 -7.89
CA LEU A 27 -20.03 -3.42 -8.59
C LEU A 27 -20.39 -3.33 -10.08
N LYS A 28 -20.97 -2.21 -10.54
CA LYS A 28 -21.52 -2.07 -11.89
C LYS A 28 -20.66 -1.27 -12.85
N ASP A 29 -19.79 -0.40 -12.35
CA ASP A 29 -18.98 0.50 -13.18
C ASP A 29 -17.49 0.38 -12.84
N THR A 30 -16.75 -0.33 -13.71
CA THR A 30 -15.30 -0.48 -13.56
C THR A 30 -14.53 0.80 -13.85
N SER A 31 -15.15 1.87 -14.37
CA SER A 31 -14.48 3.18 -14.49
C SER A 31 -14.45 3.97 -13.17
N LYS A 32 -15.26 3.56 -12.18
CA LYS A 32 -15.41 4.21 -10.87
C LYS A 32 -14.67 3.49 -9.75
N THR A 33 -13.59 2.83 -10.10
CA THR A 33 -12.70 2.17 -9.15
C THR A 33 -11.52 3.05 -8.82
N MET A 34 -11.02 2.92 -7.61
CA MET A 34 -9.86 3.67 -7.16
C MET A 34 -8.58 3.09 -7.74
N ASP A 35 -7.67 3.97 -8.16
CA ASP A 35 -6.34 3.58 -8.62
C ASP A 35 -5.39 3.49 -7.43
N ASN A 36 -4.58 2.43 -7.38
CA ASN A 36 -3.48 2.33 -6.44
C ASN A 36 -2.16 2.70 -7.13
N HIS A 37 -1.32 3.40 -6.36
CA HIS A 37 0.03 3.76 -6.78
C HIS A 37 1.01 2.60 -6.53
N GLY A 38 2.15 2.62 -7.23
CA GLY A 38 3.04 1.47 -7.39
C GLY A 38 3.47 0.79 -6.09
N TYR A 39 3.86 1.56 -5.08
CA TYR A 39 4.34 0.98 -3.82
C TYR A 39 3.22 0.30 -3.01
N LEU A 40 2.05 0.94 -2.91
CA LEU A 40 0.87 0.39 -2.26
C LEU A 40 0.38 -0.86 -3.02
N THR A 41 0.41 -0.83 -4.35
CA THR A 41 0.10 -1.97 -5.19
C THR A 41 1.04 -3.14 -4.95
N TYR A 42 2.35 -2.89 -4.84
CA TYR A 42 3.33 -3.90 -4.44
C TYR A 42 2.92 -4.52 -3.11
N LEU A 43 2.72 -3.72 -2.07
CA LEU A 43 2.38 -4.23 -0.73
C LEU A 43 1.10 -5.09 -0.72
N LEU A 44 0.08 -4.67 -1.47
CA LEU A 44 -1.17 -5.42 -1.59
C LEU A 44 -1.02 -6.70 -2.41
N SER A 45 -0.02 -6.80 -3.29
CA SER A 45 0.25 -8.01 -4.08
C SER A 45 0.88 -9.13 -3.26
N GLN A 46 1.70 -8.78 -2.25
CA GLN A 46 2.50 -9.74 -1.47
C GLN A 46 1.62 -10.61 -0.57
N ASP A 47 0.81 -9.97 0.27
CA ASP A 47 -0.12 -10.63 1.19
C ASP A 47 -1.36 -9.76 1.47
N ARG A 48 -2.37 -10.31 2.14
CA ARG A 48 -3.50 -9.52 2.65
C ARG A 48 -3.03 -8.78 3.91
N PRO A 49 -3.27 -7.45 4.01
CA PRO A 49 -2.87 -6.70 5.18
C PRO A 49 -3.56 -7.26 6.43
N GLU A 50 -2.78 -7.51 7.47
CA GLU A 50 -3.35 -7.88 8.77
C GLU A 50 -3.87 -6.62 9.45
N ILE A 51 -5.17 -6.57 9.69
CA ILE A 51 -5.81 -5.47 10.41
C ILE A 51 -5.57 -5.67 11.90
N LEU A 52 -4.71 -4.83 12.48
CA LEU A 52 -4.40 -4.84 13.90
C LEU A 52 -5.55 -4.24 14.71
N ASN A 53 -6.13 -5.05 15.59
CA ASN A 53 -7.05 -4.57 16.62
C ASN A 53 -6.25 -3.98 17.78
N LEU A 54 -5.85 -2.72 17.65
CA LEU A 54 -5.05 -2.01 18.65
C LEU A 54 -5.83 -1.67 19.92
N VAL A 55 -7.12 -1.99 20.01
CA VAL A 55 -7.90 -1.66 21.20
C VAL A 55 -8.72 -2.84 21.73
N ASN A 56 -8.58 -3.09 23.02
CA ASN A 56 -9.44 -4.04 23.73
C ASN A 56 -10.86 -3.45 23.91
N GLY A 57 -11.85 -4.35 24.08
CA GLY A 57 -13.22 -3.99 24.47
C GLY A 57 -13.31 -3.15 25.76
N ASN A 58 -12.22 -3.10 26.54
CA ASN A 58 -12.14 -2.37 27.82
C ASN A 58 -11.44 -1.00 27.73
N GLY A 59 -11.11 -0.48 26.54
CA GLY A 59 -10.53 0.87 26.42
C GLY A 59 -9.03 0.96 26.20
N HIS A 60 -8.24 -0.03 26.64
CA HIS A 60 -6.77 0.00 26.56
C HIS A 60 -6.23 -0.20 25.15
N ALA A 61 -5.24 0.64 24.77
CA ALA A 61 -4.44 0.48 23.56
C ALA A 61 -3.41 -0.65 23.74
N LYS A 62 -3.23 -1.48 22.71
CA LYS A 62 -2.27 -2.58 22.65
C LYS A 62 -1.15 -2.23 21.69
N ALA A 63 0.09 -2.45 22.10
CA ALA A 63 1.21 -2.56 21.17
C ALA A 63 1.23 -3.98 20.59
N VAL A 64 1.46 -4.09 19.27
CA VAL A 64 1.65 -5.37 18.61
C VAL A 64 3.16 -5.62 18.53
N GLN A 65 3.58 -6.77 19.05
CA GLN A 65 4.96 -7.20 19.05
C GLN A 65 5.10 -8.44 18.19
N VAL A 66 6.10 -8.43 17.31
CA VAL A 66 6.44 -9.58 16.48
C VAL A 66 7.65 -10.27 17.09
N LYS A 67 7.46 -11.56 17.39
CA LYS A 67 8.52 -12.43 17.91
C LYS A 67 9.23 -13.12 16.76
N LYS A 68 10.53 -12.87 16.62
CA LYS A 68 11.36 -13.48 15.57
C LYS A 68 12.46 -14.36 16.16
N LYS A 69 12.95 -15.30 15.36
CA LYS A 69 14.13 -16.10 15.69
C LYS A 69 15.37 -15.52 15.01
N LYS A 70 16.45 -15.34 15.75
CA LYS A 70 17.75 -15.01 15.14
C LYS A 70 18.36 -16.26 14.52
N ARG A 71 18.93 -16.12 13.32
CA ARG A 71 19.62 -17.22 12.65
C ARG A 71 20.88 -17.59 13.44
N LEU A 72 21.10 -18.88 13.65
CA LEU A 72 22.37 -19.40 14.15
C LEU A 72 23.37 -19.54 12.99
N THR A 73 24.57 -19.04 13.18
CA THR A 73 25.72 -19.13 12.27
C THR A 73 26.57 -20.38 12.54
N ALA A 74 27.48 -20.69 11.61
CA ALA A 74 28.47 -21.75 11.79
C ALA A 74 29.38 -21.52 13.01
N SER A 75 29.63 -20.27 13.42
CA SER A 75 30.42 -19.94 14.61
C SER A 75 29.79 -20.44 15.92
N HIS A 76 28.47 -20.65 15.94
CA HIS A 76 27.77 -21.23 17.10
C HIS A 76 27.81 -22.75 17.13
N VAL A 77 28.28 -23.40 16.06
CA VAL A 77 28.49 -24.85 16.02
C VAL A 77 29.86 -25.13 16.62
N ARG A 78 29.89 -25.97 17.67
CA ARG A 78 31.14 -26.36 18.33
C ARG A 78 31.72 -27.60 17.66
N ASP A 79 33.04 -27.60 17.51
CA ASP A 79 33.80 -28.75 17.00
C ASP A 79 34.07 -29.83 18.06
N SER A 80 33.62 -29.61 19.30
CA SER A 80 33.75 -30.57 20.39
C SER A 80 32.49 -30.64 21.25
N ILE A 81 32.21 -31.84 21.76
CA ILE A 81 31.12 -32.08 22.71
C ILE A 81 31.63 -31.63 24.09
N SER A 82 31.17 -30.48 24.57
CA SER A 82 31.36 -30.03 25.96
C SER A 82 30.04 -30.10 26.73
N CYS A 83 30.12 -30.44 28.01
CA CYS A 83 29.00 -30.37 28.95
C CYS A 83 28.66 -28.93 29.36
N ASP A 84 29.40 -27.92 28.88
CA ASP A 84 29.13 -26.51 29.18
C ASP A 84 27.83 -26.04 28.50
N TYR A 85 26.84 -25.70 29.32
CA TYR A 85 25.57 -25.14 28.90
C TYR A 85 25.72 -23.71 28.38
N THR A 86 26.00 -23.54 27.09
CA THR A 86 25.77 -22.25 26.41
C THR A 86 24.40 -22.25 25.76
N SER A 87 23.48 -21.48 26.35
CA SER A 87 22.14 -21.26 25.82
C SER A 87 22.10 -19.90 25.14
N ASN A 88 21.86 -19.87 23.83
CA ASN A 88 21.53 -18.64 23.12
C ASN A 88 20.01 -18.44 23.21
N ASN A 89 19.55 -17.27 23.66
CA ASN A 89 18.14 -16.94 23.58
C ASN A 89 17.74 -16.88 22.09
N PRO A 90 16.90 -17.81 21.60
CA PRO A 90 16.64 -17.90 20.18
C PRO A 90 15.67 -16.81 19.71
N TYR A 91 14.99 -16.10 20.62
CA TYR A 91 13.95 -15.15 20.28
C TYR A 91 14.33 -13.71 20.61
N THR A 92 13.95 -12.83 19.70
CA THR A 92 13.92 -11.39 19.93
C THR A 92 12.57 -10.84 19.49
N GLU A 93 12.16 -9.75 20.10
CA GLU A 93 10.86 -9.13 19.89
C GLU A 93 11.08 -7.70 19.44
N PHE A 94 10.24 -7.23 18.51
CA PHE A 94 10.24 -5.83 18.09
C PHE A 94 8.80 -5.32 17.97
N ASN A 95 8.63 -4.02 18.16
CA ASN A 95 7.32 -3.36 18.10
C ASN A 95 6.95 -3.06 16.64
N VAL A 96 5.68 -3.29 16.30
CA VAL A 96 5.08 -2.85 15.04
C VAL A 96 4.45 -1.49 15.28
N ASN A 97 4.88 -0.48 14.53
CA ASN A 97 4.35 0.88 14.62
C ASN A 97 3.45 1.17 13.42
N VAL A 98 2.23 1.61 13.70
CA VAL A 98 1.32 2.20 12.69
C VAL A 98 1.49 3.72 12.83
N SER A 99 2.30 4.32 11.96
CA SER A 99 2.77 5.70 12.12
C SER A 99 2.13 6.71 11.18
N SER A 100 1.50 6.27 10.08
CA SER A 100 0.84 7.17 9.13
C SER A 100 -0.67 7.11 9.32
N THR A 101 -1.27 8.30 9.45
CA THR A 101 -2.70 8.52 9.42
C THR A 101 -3.01 9.45 8.26
N ALA A 102 -3.85 9.00 7.33
CA ALA A 102 -4.38 9.82 6.25
C ALA A 102 -5.89 10.00 6.48
N SER A 103 -6.38 11.24 6.39
CA SER A 103 -7.79 11.54 6.53
C SER A 103 -8.21 12.68 5.63
N ILE A 104 -9.43 12.61 5.10
CA ILE A 104 -10.06 13.70 4.37
C ILE A 104 -11.45 13.97 4.93
N GLY A 105 -11.77 15.24 5.12
CA GLY A 105 -13.11 15.71 5.44
C GLY A 105 -13.79 16.23 4.20
N MET A 106 -15.03 15.81 3.96
CA MET A 106 -15.90 16.33 2.91
C MET A 106 -17.20 16.81 3.53
N SER A 107 -17.64 18.00 3.13
CA SER A 107 -18.90 18.56 3.59
C SER A 107 -20.02 18.23 2.62
N LEU A 108 -21.15 17.82 3.18
CA LEU A 108 -22.38 17.48 2.49
C LEU A 108 -23.45 18.46 2.97
N ASP A 109 -23.88 19.35 2.06
CA ASP A 109 -24.98 20.27 2.32
C ASP A 109 -26.28 19.49 2.60
N ASP A 110 -27.04 19.92 3.61
CA ASP A 110 -28.37 19.38 3.92
C ASP A 110 -29.30 19.45 2.70
N ARG A 111 -29.15 20.45 1.81
CA ARG A 111 -29.90 20.51 0.55
C ARG A 111 -29.66 19.30 -0.36
N LEU A 112 -28.39 18.92 -0.55
CA LEU A 112 -28.01 17.76 -1.37
C LEU A 112 -28.51 16.47 -0.71
N LEU A 113 -28.49 16.43 0.63
CA LEU A 113 -29.05 15.33 1.42
C LEU A 113 -30.57 15.17 1.24
N TYR A 114 -31.33 16.27 1.26
CA TYR A 114 -32.77 16.25 1.05
C TYR A 114 -33.13 15.78 -0.36
N GLN A 115 -32.37 16.20 -1.36
CA GLN A 115 -32.54 15.73 -2.74
C GLN A 115 -32.24 14.23 -2.86
N TYR A 116 -31.15 13.78 -2.24
CA TYR A 116 -30.82 12.35 -2.18
C TYR A 116 -31.93 11.54 -1.48
N ASN A 117 -32.45 12.01 -0.34
CA ASN A 117 -33.50 11.31 0.39
C ASN A 117 -34.83 11.28 -0.36
N ASP A 118 -35.21 12.36 -1.07
CA ASP A 118 -36.40 12.38 -1.94
C ASP A 118 -36.26 11.36 -3.08
N GLU A 119 -35.11 11.36 -3.77
CA GLU A 119 -34.83 10.41 -4.84
C GLU A 119 -34.83 8.95 -4.37
N MET A 120 -34.22 8.68 -3.21
CA MET A 120 -34.19 7.34 -2.62
C MET A 120 -35.55 6.87 -2.12
N SER A 121 -36.35 7.77 -1.54
CA SER A 121 -37.72 7.43 -1.13
C SER A 121 -38.61 7.02 -2.31
N ARG A 122 -38.38 7.62 -3.49
CA ARG A 122 -39.07 7.26 -4.74
C ARG A 122 -38.62 5.91 -5.29
N GLN A 123 -37.36 5.51 -5.08
CA GLN A 123 -36.85 4.21 -5.52
C GLN A 123 -37.39 3.04 -4.67
N VAL A 124 -37.53 3.21 -3.35
CA VAL A 124 -38.10 2.16 -2.48
C VAL A 124 -39.55 1.80 -2.87
N ALA A 125 -40.27 2.71 -3.53
CA ALA A 125 -41.60 2.46 -4.06
C ALA A 125 -41.63 1.57 -5.32
N ILE A 126 -40.49 1.28 -5.96
CA ILE A 126 -40.38 0.46 -7.18
C ILE A 126 -39.31 -0.64 -6.97
N PRO A 127 -39.69 -1.84 -6.50
CA PRO A 127 -38.73 -2.92 -6.26
C PRO A 127 -38.03 -3.34 -7.56
N GLY A 128 -36.69 -3.18 -7.59
CA GLY A 128 -35.85 -3.67 -8.70
C GLY A 128 -35.38 -2.62 -9.71
N SER A 129 -35.63 -1.32 -9.50
CA SER A 129 -35.02 -0.29 -10.36
C SER A 129 -33.51 -0.20 -10.09
N THR A 130 -32.70 -0.31 -11.13
CA THR A 130 -31.25 -0.03 -11.08
C THR A 130 -31.00 1.44 -10.71
N PRO A 131 -29.89 1.76 -10.02
CA PRO A 131 -29.60 3.14 -9.65
C PRO A 131 -29.43 3.97 -10.93
N SER A 132 -30.33 4.94 -11.12
CA SER A 132 -30.22 5.96 -12.17
C SER A 132 -30.57 7.31 -11.55
N THR A 133 -29.70 7.80 -10.67
CA THR A 133 -29.89 9.08 -9.98
C THR A 133 -28.59 9.86 -10.09
N SER A 134 -28.66 11.06 -10.68
CA SER A 134 -27.49 11.94 -10.86
C SER A 134 -26.87 12.34 -9.52
N VAL A 135 -27.70 12.53 -8.49
CA VAL A 135 -27.24 13.00 -7.17
C VAL A 135 -26.52 11.89 -6.38
N SER A 136 -26.97 10.64 -6.46
CA SER A 136 -26.25 9.54 -5.79
C SER A 136 -24.93 9.20 -6.47
N MET A 137 -24.85 9.36 -7.80
CA MET A 137 -23.59 9.23 -8.53
C MET A 137 -22.62 10.36 -8.20
N GLU A 138 -23.09 11.60 -8.10
CA GLU A 138 -22.27 12.76 -7.71
C GLU A 138 -21.70 12.60 -6.30
N LEU A 139 -22.54 12.19 -5.34
CA LEU A 139 -22.08 11.89 -3.98
C LEU A 139 -21.03 10.78 -3.93
N PHE A 140 -21.20 9.74 -4.76
CA PHE A 140 -20.24 8.65 -4.85
C PHE A 140 -18.91 9.10 -5.49
N GLU A 141 -18.95 9.96 -6.51
CA GLU A 141 -17.75 10.53 -7.14
C GLU A 141 -16.96 11.41 -6.19
N ILE A 142 -17.63 12.22 -5.35
CA ILE A 142 -16.98 12.99 -4.29
C ILE A 142 -16.25 12.07 -3.31
N ILE A 143 -16.92 11.00 -2.87
CA ILE A 143 -16.33 10.04 -1.93
C ILE A 143 -15.11 9.34 -2.58
N LEU A 144 -15.25 8.83 -3.81
CA LEU A 144 -14.16 8.16 -4.52
C LEU A 144 -12.95 9.07 -4.76
N SER A 145 -13.19 10.33 -5.13
CA SER A 145 -12.12 11.32 -5.27
C SER A 145 -11.36 11.53 -3.96
N GLY A 146 -12.09 11.61 -2.84
CA GLY A 146 -11.47 11.71 -1.52
C GLY A 146 -10.66 10.48 -1.13
N VAL A 147 -11.15 9.27 -1.46
CA VAL A 147 -10.42 8.03 -1.16
C VAL A 147 -9.19 7.85 -2.05
N ASN A 148 -9.24 8.28 -3.32
CA ASN A 148 -8.05 8.31 -4.19
C ASN A 148 -6.94 9.18 -3.60
N ALA A 149 -7.28 10.38 -3.11
CA ALA A 149 -6.31 11.25 -2.43
C ALA A 149 -5.74 10.61 -1.15
N ILE A 150 -6.57 9.88 -0.38
CA ILE A 150 -6.10 9.10 0.77
C ILE A 150 -5.10 8.03 0.31
N ASN A 151 -5.40 7.28 -0.75
CA ASN A 151 -4.52 6.21 -1.24
C ASN A 151 -3.19 6.77 -1.76
N GLU A 152 -3.20 7.92 -2.43
CA GLU A 152 -1.99 8.63 -2.85
C GLU A 152 -1.13 9.03 -1.65
N LYS A 153 -1.75 9.65 -0.63
CA LYS A 153 -1.04 10.05 0.58
C LYS A 153 -0.48 8.85 1.36
N VAL A 154 -1.28 7.80 1.50
CA VAL A 154 -0.87 6.53 2.14
C VAL A 154 0.31 5.93 1.38
N ASN A 155 0.24 5.88 0.06
CA ASN A 155 1.34 5.39 -0.76
C ASN A 155 2.63 6.19 -0.53
N LEU A 156 2.56 7.52 -0.60
CA LEU A 156 3.71 8.40 -0.39
C LEU A 156 4.33 8.22 1.00
N ASP A 157 3.51 8.12 2.04
CA ASP A 157 3.98 7.93 3.42
C ASP A 157 4.63 6.57 3.63
N LEU A 158 3.99 5.50 3.14
CA LEU A 158 4.54 4.15 3.25
C LEU A 158 5.83 4.02 2.44
N PHE A 159 5.90 4.62 1.25
CA PHE A 159 7.10 4.62 0.44
C PHE A 159 8.24 5.41 1.09
N THR A 160 7.94 6.59 1.64
CA THR A 160 8.92 7.39 2.40
C THR A 160 9.45 6.63 3.61
N ALA A 161 8.56 5.93 4.33
CA ALA A 161 8.96 5.05 5.43
C ALA A 161 9.88 3.92 4.94
N ALA A 162 9.57 3.29 3.80
CA ALA A 162 10.38 2.21 3.25
C ALA A 162 11.78 2.66 2.81
N VAL A 163 11.89 3.86 2.25
CA VAL A 163 13.15 4.47 1.80
C VAL A 163 14.09 4.75 2.97
N ALA A 164 13.57 4.95 4.18
CA ALA A 164 14.39 5.08 5.39
C ALA A 164 15.01 3.74 5.85
N GLU A 165 14.50 2.60 5.36
CA GLU A 165 14.77 1.27 5.91
C GLU A 165 15.57 0.37 4.93
N PHE A 166 16.47 0.98 4.13
CA PHE A 166 17.36 0.21 3.24
C PHE A 166 18.34 -0.69 4.01
N GLY A 167 18.47 -1.93 3.55
CA GLY A 167 19.47 -2.86 4.04
C GLY A 167 20.87 -2.60 3.47
N VAL A 168 21.86 -3.23 4.08
CA VAL A 168 23.23 -3.29 3.57
C VAL A 168 23.28 -4.25 2.38
N ASN A 169 23.84 -3.80 1.25
CA ASN A 169 24.16 -4.68 0.13
C ASN A 169 25.52 -5.34 0.38
N ILE A 170 25.55 -6.66 0.53
CA ILE A 170 26.79 -7.44 0.75
C ILE A 170 27.84 -7.21 -0.34
N ALA A 171 27.42 -7.00 -1.59
CA ALA A 171 28.34 -6.75 -2.68
C ALA A 171 29.17 -5.46 -2.48
N THR A 172 28.64 -4.50 -1.72
CA THR A 172 29.28 -3.19 -1.47
C THR A 172 29.70 -2.99 -0.02
N GLY A 173 29.11 -3.74 0.92
CA GLY A 173 29.29 -3.57 2.36
C GLY A 173 28.64 -2.31 2.94
N ASN A 174 27.79 -1.60 2.20
CA ASN A 174 27.06 -0.42 2.71
C ASN A 174 25.58 -0.43 2.25
N ASN A 175 24.79 0.51 2.78
CA ASN A 175 23.38 0.73 2.41
C ASN A 175 23.20 1.89 1.41
N ALA A 176 24.29 2.38 0.82
CA ALA A 176 24.23 3.47 -0.15
C ALA A 176 23.75 2.95 -1.52
N ALA A 177 23.30 3.88 -2.37
CA ALA A 177 22.88 3.52 -3.72
C ALA A 177 24.07 2.98 -4.53
N LYS A 178 23.97 1.74 -5.02
CA LYS A 178 24.93 1.17 -5.96
C LYS A 178 24.58 1.62 -7.38
N THR A 179 25.56 2.12 -8.13
CA THR A 179 25.32 2.53 -9.52
C THR A 179 25.27 1.31 -10.42
N ILE A 180 24.22 1.21 -11.25
CA ILE A 180 24.10 0.21 -12.31
C ILE A 180 23.93 0.92 -13.65
N ASN A 181 24.55 0.37 -14.69
CA ASN A 181 24.40 0.89 -16.05
C ASN A 181 23.52 -0.06 -16.87
N LEU A 182 22.51 0.51 -17.53
CA LEU A 182 21.74 -0.17 -18.57
C LEU A 182 22.49 -0.03 -19.88
N ASN A 183 22.79 -1.15 -20.53
CA ASN A 183 23.50 -1.12 -21.81
C ASN A 183 22.57 -0.58 -22.92
N LYS A 184 23.08 0.31 -23.76
CA LYS A 184 22.39 0.80 -24.97
C LYS A 184 22.41 -0.21 -26.10
N ASP A 185 23.48 -0.99 -26.18
CA ASP A 185 23.66 -1.97 -27.24
C ASP A 185 22.92 -3.27 -26.91
N THR A 186 21.92 -3.60 -27.73
CA THR A 186 21.15 -4.85 -27.60
C THR A 186 21.88 -6.07 -28.17
N ASN A 187 23.01 -5.87 -28.86
CA ASN A 187 23.83 -6.95 -29.43
C ASN A 187 24.91 -7.44 -28.45
N ILE A 188 25.28 -6.63 -27.46
CA ILE A 188 26.28 -6.96 -26.45
C ILE A 188 25.59 -7.19 -25.12
N ASN A 189 25.79 -8.38 -24.55
CA ASN A 189 25.21 -8.76 -23.27
C ASN A 189 26.28 -8.90 -22.18
N PRO A 190 26.70 -7.81 -21.52
CA PRO A 190 27.58 -7.89 -20.36
C PRO A 190 26.93 -8.68 -19.22
N LEU A 191 27.70 -9.59 -18.64
CA LEU A 191 27.25 -10.38 -17.48
C LEU A 191 27.41 -9.63 -16.14
N ASN A 192 27.98 -8.42 -16.16
CA ASN A 192 28.32 -7.64 -14.98
C ASN A 192 27.58 -6.30 -14.90
N ASN A 193 26.59 -6.05 -15.76
CA ASN A 193 25.86 -4.78 -15.80
C ASN A 193 24.34 -4.98 -15.74
N GLY A 194 23.64 -3.90 -15.42
CA GLY A 194 22.19 -3.78 -15.48
C GLY A 194 21.46 -4.84 -14.63
N GLU A 195 20.48 -5.49 -15.22
CA GLU A 195 19.63 -6.47 -14.52
C GLU A 195 20.37 -7.73 -14.06
N ILE A 196 21.41 -8.20 -14.77
CA ILE A 196 22.16 -9.40 -14.34
C ILE A 196 22.92 -9.08 -13.06
N GLU A 197 23.45 -7.87 -12.94
CA GLU A 197 24.11 -7.42 -11.72
C GLU A 197 23.14 -7.38 -10.54
N ILE A 198 21.93 -6.84 -10.73
CA ILE A 198 20.87 -6.87 -9.70
C ILE A 198 20.57 -8.32 -9.30
N MET A 199 20.42 -9.23 -10.26
CA MET A 199 20.13 -10.65 -9.98
C MET A 199 21.28 -11.36 -9.24
N SER A 200 22.52 -11.01 -9.58
CA SER A 200 23.72 -11.53 -8.92
C SER A 200 23.78 -11.04 -7.48
N ASP A 201 23.60 -9.73 -7.26
CA ASP A 201 23.55 -9.12 -5.94
C ASP A 201 22.40 -9.70 -5.10
N PHE A 202 21.23 -9.92 -5.70
CA PHE A 202 20.09 -10.54 -5.02
C PHE A 202 20.44 -11.93 -4.47
N ARG A 203 21.19 -12.73 -5.24
CA ARG A 203 21.69 -14.05 -4.80
C ARG A 203 22.80 -13.94 -3.76
N LEU A 204 23.71 -12.98 -3.90
CA LEU A 204 24.78 -12.73 -2.92
C LEU A 204 24.20 -12.35 -1.55
N ASN A 205 23.15 -11.53 -1.54
CA ASN A 205 22.38 -11.16 -0.35
C ASN A 205 21.47 -12.29 0.16
N ARG A 206 21.48 -13.47 -0.49
CA ARG A 206 20.68 -14.66 -0.15
C ARG A 206 19.18 -14.38 -0.06
N MET A 207 18.71 -13.44 -0.87
CA MET A 207 17.29 -13.10 -0.97
C MET A 207 16.54 -14.19 -1.76
N SER A 208 15.27 -14.40 -1.40
CA SER A 208 14.41 -15.44 -1.95
C SER A 208 13.37 -14.90 -2.94
N GLY A 209 12.93 -15.75 -3.86
CA GLY A 209 11.93 -15.39 -4.86
C GLY A 209 12.49 -14.58 -6.04
N ARG A 210 11.59 -13.89 -6.74
CA ARG A 210 11.91 -12.99 -7.86
C ARG A 210 12.04 -11.56 -7.33
N PRO A 211 13.06 -10.80 -7.76
CA PRO A 211 13.21 -9.42 -7.31
C PRO A 211 12.00 -8.58 -7.69
N GLN A 212 11.50 -7.82 -6.71
CA GLN A 212 10.40 -6.87 -6.88
C GLN A 212 11.02 -5.49 -6.97
N ILE A 213 10.95 -4.85 -8.13
CA ILE A 213 11.58 -3.57 -8.41
C ILE A 213 10.53 -2.47 -8.38
N ILE A 214 10.80 -1.42 -7.62
CA ILE A 214 9.91 -0.28 -7.44
C ILE A 214 10.68 0.98 -7.77
N GLY A 215 10.12 1.83 -8.62
CA GLY A 215 10.75 3.10 -8.98
C GLY A 215 10.17 3.74 -10.23
N ASP A 216 10.95 4.66 -10.79
CA ASP A 216 10.63 5.48 -11.96
C ASP A 216 11.91 5.78 -12.77
N GLY A 217 11.79 6.51 -13.88
CA GLY A 217 12.87 7.06 -14.66
C GLY A 217 13.41 6.07 -15.70
N LEU A 218 14.73 6.00 -15.82
CA LEU A 218 15.40 5.15 -16.81
C LEU A 218 14.98 3.67 -16.72
N TRP A 219 14.70 3.16 -15.52
CA TRP A 219 14.25 1.78 -15.37
C TRP A 219 12.84 1.57 -15.93
N ASN A 220 11.92 2.52 -15.75
CA ASN A 220 10.59 2.45 -16.36
C ASN A 220 10.68 2.49 -17.90
N ASN A 221 11.52 3.37 -18.44
CA ASN A 221 11.74 3.42 -19.89
C ASN A 221 12.34 2.10 -20.42
N TYR A 222 13.23 1.48 -19.66
CA TYR A 222 13.79 0.17 -19.98
C TYR A 222 12.72 -0.94 -19.97
N THR A 223 11.90 -1.05 -18.93
CA THR A 223 10.85 -2.08 -18.88
C THR A 223 9.83 -1.92 -20.02
N MET A 224 9.48 -0.67 -20.36
CA MET A 224 8.65 -0.37 -21.53
C MET A 224 9.31 -0.75 -22.86
N SER A 225 10.62 -0.49 -23.03
CA SER A 225 11.32 -0.85 -24.26
C SER A 225 11.38 -2.37 -24.44
N GLN A 226 11.63 -3.12 -23.37
CA GLN A 226 11.66 -4.59 -23.44
C GLN A 226 10.30 -5.20 -23.77
N ALA A 227 9.19 -4.63 -23.28
CA ALA A 227 7.85 -5.09 -23.64
C ALA A 227 7.56 -4.94 -25.16
N SER A 228 8.14 -3.92 -25.79
CA SER A 228 8.01 -3.64 -27.22
C SER A 228 9.04 -4.35 -28.11
N ALA A 229 10.07 -4.96 -27.53
CA ALA A 229 11.13 -5.61 -28.28
C ALA A 229 10.60 -6.82 -29.07
N GLY A 230 11.06 -6.98 -30.32
CA GLY A 230 10.79 -8.15 -31.15
C GLY A 230 11.61 -9.37 -30.73
N LEU A 231 11.26 -10.56 -31.24
CA LEU A 231 12.05 -11.79 -31.03
C LEU A 231 13.47 -11.58 -31.56
N ASN A 232 14.46 -11.70 -30.70
CA ASN A 232 15.85 -11.58 -31.12
C ASN A 232 16.28 -12.84 -31.86
N GLN A 233 16.71 -12.71 -33.13
CA GLN A 233 17.10 -13.84 -33.98
C GLN A 233 18.55 -14.30 -33.76
N ALA A 234 19.35 -13.53 -33.03
CA ALA A 234 20.71 -13.88 -32.64
C ALA A 234 21.03 -13.39 -31.22
N GLY A 235 21.16 -14.31 -30.27
CA GLY A 235 21.49 -14.00 -28.87
C GLY A 235 20.39 -14.36 -27.87
N VAL A 236 20.49 -13.84 -26.65
CA VAL A 236 19.49 -14.06 -25.59
C VAL A 236 18.34 -13.08 -25.80
N ASP A 237 17.11 -13.58 -25.79
CA ASP A 237 15.92 -12.75 -25.89
C ASP A 237 15.77 -11.87 -24.64
N SER A 238 15.82 -10.57 -24.87
CA SER A 238 15.73 -9.53 -23.87
C SER A 238 14.37 -9.49 -23.14
N ARG A 239 13.29 -9.97 -23.78
CA ARG A 239 11.96 -10.12 -23.16
C ARG A 239 11.94 -11.21 -22.08
N LEU A 240 12.63 -12.32 -22.36
CA LEU A 240 12.76 -13.43 -21.42
C LEU A 240 13.57 -13.05 -20.19
N ARG A 241 14.46 -12.05 -20.31
CA ARG A 241 15.20 -11.49 -19.19
C ARG A 241 14.37 -10.50 -18.36
N ALA A 242 13.57 -9.66 -19.01
CA ALA A 242 12.62 -8.78 -18.33
C ALA A 242 11.60 -9.58 -17.48
N ASN A 243 11.27 -10.81 -17.88
CA ASN A 243 10.44 -11.73 -17.10
C ASN A 243 11.12 -12.29 -15.82
N GLN A 244 12.35 -11.89 -15.46
CA GLN A 244 13.02 -12.40 -14.25
C GLN A 244 12.74 -11.56 -12.99
N PHE A 245 12.21 -10.34 -13.15
CA PHE A 245 11.80 -9.44 -12.07
C PHE A 245 10.35 -9.00 -12.27
N ASP A 246 9.73 -8.49 -11.21
CA ASP A 246 8.42 -7.83 -11.29
C ASP A 246 8.62 -6.33 -11.03
N PHE A 247 8.07 -5.47 -11.88
CA PHE A 247 8.25 -4.02 -11.78
C PHE A 247 6.94 -3.32 -11.39
N TYR A 248 7.03 -2.41 -10.41
CA TYR A 248 5.95 -1.54 -9.96
C TYR A 248 6.36 -0.09 -10.17
N TYR A 249 5.62 0.60 -11.03
CA TYR A 249 5.85 2.01 -11.34
C TYR A 249 5.40 2.90 -10.20
N GLU A 250 6.31 3.68 -9.62
CA GLU A 250 6.01 4.60 -8.53
C GLU A 250 6.26 6.06 -8.96
N PRO A 251 5.23 6.86 -9.24
CA PRO A 251 5.38 8.21 -9.80
C PRO A 251 6.16 9.16 -8.87
N ASN A 252 6.10 8.95 -7.55
CA ASN A 252 6.79 9.80 -6.59
C ASN A 252 8.22 9.31 -6.27
N ALA A 253 8.73 8.28 -6.97
CA ALA A 253 10.04 7.71 -6.69
C ALA A 253 11.18 8.72 -6.86
N SER A 254 11.13 9.55 -7.90
CA SER A 254 12.14 10.58 -8.16
C SER A 254 12.19 11.66 -7.07
N THR A 255 11.03 12.00 -6.49
CA THR A 255 10.91 12.97 -5.39
C THR A 255 11.42 12.42 -4.07
N VAL A 256 11.11 11.15 -3.74
CA VAL A 256 11.43 10.57 -2.43
C VAL A 256 12.82 9.93 -2.39
N MET A 257 13.22 9.18 -3.41
CA MET A 257 14.52 8.50 -3.47
C MET A 257 15.59 9.33 -4.18
N GLY A 258 15.19 10.18 -5.13
CA GLY A 258 16.07 10.87 -6.06
C GLY A 258 15.92 10.34 -7.49
N ALA A 259 16.37 11.13 -8.46
CA ALA A 259 16.23 10.83 -9.88
C ALA A 259 16.94 9.52 -10.28
N ASN A 260 16.28 8.72 -11.13
CA ASN A 260 16.75 7.43 -11.65
C ASN A 260 17.18 6.43 -10.57
N GLN A 261 16.56 6.48 -9.39
CA GLN A 261 16.81 5.50 -8.36
C GLN A 261 15.70 4.46 -8.30
N ILE A 262 16.08 3.23 -8.01
CA ILE A 262 15.17 2.11 -7.85
C ILE A 262 15.41 1.40 -6.53
N MET A 263 14.33 0.90 -5.96
CA MET A 263 14.31 0.02 -4.81
C MET A 263 14.09 -1.41 -5.30
N VAL A 264 14.94 -2.33 -4.88
CA VAL A 264 14.81 -3.76 -5.17
C VAL A 264 14.52 -4.49 -3.87
N LEU A 265 13.40 -5.20 -3.83
CA LEU A 265 12.91 -5.89 -2.65
C LEU A 265 12.88 -7.41 -2.88
N GLU A 266 13.16 -8.13 -1.80
CA GLU A 266 12.82 -9.53 -1.66
C GLU A 266 11.30 -9.70 -1.44
N ASN A 267 10.74 -10.81 -1.94
CA ASN A 267 9.33 -11.14 -1.74
C ASN A 267 9.00 -11.20 -0.23
N ASN A 268 7.95 -10.52 0.19
CA ASN A 268 7.54 -10.38 1.61
C ASN A 268 8.57 -9.71 2.55
N ALA A 269 9.60 -9.03 2.04
CA ALA A 269 10.54 -8.30 2.91
C ALA A 269 9.90 -7.09 3.60
N VAL A 270 8.83 -6.55 2.99
CA VAL A 270 8.01 -5.49 3.56
C VAL A 270 6.56 -5.94 3.52
N GLN A 271 5.86 -5.76 4.64
CA GLN A 271 4.43 -6.07 4.78
C GLN A 271 3.65 -4.83 5.19
N LEU A 272 2.46 -4.68 4.63
CA LEU A 272 1.50 -3.64 5.02
C LEU A 272 0.77 -4.05 6.29
N VAL A 273 0.71 -3.12 7.23
CA VAL A 273 -0.03 -3.26 8.48
C VAL A 273 -1.04 -2.12 8.55
N GLU A 274 -2.28 -2.46 8.89
CA GLU A 274 -3.37 -1.50 8.96
C GLU A 274 -3.99 -1.51 10.35
N SER A 275 -4.47 -0.35 10.81
CA SER A 275 -5.34 -0.28 11.98
C SER A 275 -6.63 0.44 11.63
N LEU A 276 -7.74 -0.05 12.20
CA LEU A 276 -9.06 0.54 12.05
C LEU A 276 -9.57 0.95 13.42
N ARG A 277 -9.68 2.26 13.64
CA ARG A 277 -10.06 2.86 14.92
C ARG A 277 -11.49 2.54 15.32
N TYR A 278 -12.41 2.45 14.36
CA TYR A 278 -13.82 2.23 14.63
C TYR A 278 -14.24 0.75 14.53
N ARG A 279 -13.30 -0.16 14.22
CA ARG A 279 -13.60 -1.59 14.21
C ARG A 279 -13.94 -2.09 15.63
N GLY A 280 -15.16 -2.58 15.82
CA GLY A 280 -15.67 -3.02 17.13
C GLY A 280 -16.03 -1.89 18.10
N ARG A 281 -15.94 -0.62 17.66
CA ARG A 281 -16.32 0.59 18.43
C ARG A 281 -17.26 1.53 17.67
N GLY A 282 -17.59 1.19 16.43
CA GLY A 282 -18.55 1.90 15.60
C GLY A 282 -19.95 1.87 16.21
N GLY A 283 -20.72 2.90 15.92
CA GLY A 283 -22.05 3.09 16.47
C GLY A 283 -22.51 4.53 16.31
N ASN A 284 -23.82 4.72 16.43
CA ASN A 284 -24.40 6.06 16.46
C ASN A 284 -24.25 6.63 17.88
N ARG A 285 -23.52 7.73 18.01
CA ARG A 285 -23.39 8.46 19.26
C ARG A 285 -24.47 9.53 19.36
N PRO A 286 -24.88 9.92 20.57
CA PRO A 286 -25.77 11.07 20.75
C PRO A 286 -25.19 12.31 20.05
N ASN A 287 -26.07 13.18 19.55
CA ASN A 287 -25.74 14.45 18.89
C ASN A 287 -25.21 14.33 17.44
N GLY A 288 -25.78 13.42 16.64
CA GLY A 288 -25.54 13.40 15.19
C GLY A 288 -24.12 12.99 14.80
N ASN A 289 -23.50 12.09 15.56
CA ASN A 289 -22.18 11.56 15.26
C ASN A 289 -22.26 10.05 15.02
N ALA A 290 -22.16 9.63 13.76
CA ALA A 290 -22.15 8.22 13.38
C ALA A 290 -20.75 7.80 12.97
N GLN A 291 -20.30 6.63 13.43
CA GLN A 291 -18.95 6.12 13.18
C GLN A 291 -18.99 4.66 12.76
N GLY A 292 -18.10 4.28 11.85
CA GLY A 292 -18.00 2.89 11.40
C GLY A 292 -16.81 2.62 10.51
N THR A 293 -16.79 1.42 9.94
CA THR A 293 -15.81 0.98 8.95
C THR A 293 -16.53 0.63 7.65
N ILE A 294 -15.95 0.96 6.51
CA ILE A 294 -16.45 0.63 5.17
C ILE A 294 -15.37 -0.12 4.40
N MET A 295 -15.76 -1.09 3.58
CA MET A 295 -14.87 -1.76 2.64
C MET A 295 -15.18 -1.24 1.23
N LEU A 296 -14.16 -0.76 0.53
CA LEU A 296 -14.29 -0.23 -0.82
C LEU A 296 -13.39 -1.00 -1.78
N PRO A 297 -13.88 -1.38 -2.98
CA PRO A 297 -13.08 -2.08 -3.97
C PRO A 297 -12.11 -1.11 -4.66
N VAL A 298 -10.82 -1.38 -4.54
CA VAL A 298 -9.75 -0.72 -5.28
C VAL A 298 -9.35 -1.57 -6.47
N LYS A 299 -9.05 -0.92 -7.59
CA LYS A 299 -8.26 -1.54 -8.65
C LYS A 299 -6.81 -1.49 -8.26
N THR A 300 -6.14 -2.61 -8.46
CA THR A 300 -4.69 -2.67 -8.31
C THR A 300 -4.11 -3.49 -9.45
N TRP A 301 -2.85 -3.24 -9.76
CA TRP A 301 -2.14 -3.94 -10.81
C TRP A 301 -1.34 -5.08 -10.18
N GLY A 302 -1.63 -6.32 -10.55
CA GLY A 302 -0.78 -7.46 -10.22
C GLY A 302 0.55 -7.39 -10.97
N ALA A 303 1.48 -8.28 -10.61
CA ALA A 303 2.71 -8.47 -11.35
C ALA A 303 2.42 -8.65 -12.85
N ASN A 304 3.18 -7.96 -13.71
CA ASN A 304 2.99 -7.89 -15.17
C ASN A 304 1.73 -7.16 -15.65
N SER A 305 1.31 -6.10 -14.93
CA SER A 305 0.24 -5.20 -15.38
C SER A 305 -1.13 -5.88 -15.57
N GLN A 306 -1.43 -6.92 -14.79
CA GLN A 306 -2.77 -7.53 -14.77
C GLN A 306 -3.69 -6.80 -13.80
N GLU A 307 -4.87 -6.40 -14.23
CA GLU A 307 -5.84 -5.73 -13.36
C GLU A 307 -6.47 -6.73 -12.36
N ILE A 308 -6.37 -6.44 -11.07
CA ILE A 308 -6.99 -7.20 -10.00
C ILE A 308 -7.82 -6.27 -9.10
N MET A 309 -9.00 -6.73 -8.68
CA MET A 309 -9.84 -6.03 -7.71
C MET A 309 -9.49 -6.52 -6.30
N ARG A 310 -9.30 -5.59 -5.37
CA ARG A 310 -9.14 -5.92 -3.95
C ARG A 310 -10.00 -4.99 -3.11
N ASP A 311 -10.53 -5.51 -2.01
CA ASP A 311 -11.28 -4.68 -1.06
C ASP A 311 -10.33 -4.12 -0.01
N ILE A 312 -10.37 -2.81 0.20
CA ILE A 312 -9.63 -2.12 1.25
C ILE A 312 -10.61 -1.53 2.26
N SER A 313 -10.28 -1.66 3.54
CA SER A 313 -11.08 -1.11 4.63
C SER A 313 -10.66 0.32 4.97
N TYR A 314 -11.65 1.16 5.26
CA TYR A 314 -11.49 2.54 5.71
C TYR A 314 -12.36 2.80 6.94
N ASP A 315 -11.91 3.70 7.80
CA ASP A 315 -12.71 4.27 8.88
C ASP A 315 -13.52 5.45 8.32
N TRP A 316 -14.78 5.57 8.74
CA TRP A 316 -15.62 6.71 8.41
C TRP A 316 -16.30 7.29 9.67
N GLN A 317 -16.48 8.60 9.65
CA GLN A 317 -17.20 9.34 10.66
C GLN A 317 -18.09 10.40 10.00
N LEU A 318 -19.37 10.43 10.38
CA LEU A 318 -20.33 11.45 9.98
C LEU A 318 -20.61 12.33 11.20
N ILE A 319 -20.42 13.65 11.05
CA ILE A 319 -20.66 14.65 12.09
C ILE A 319 -21.69 15.65 11.58
N TYR A 320 -22.82 15.78 12.26
CA TYR A 320 -23.82 16.78 11.95
C TYR A 320 -23.42 18.15 12.52
N ALA A 321 -23.41 19.16 11.66
CA ALA A 321 -23.31 20.57 12.04
C ALA A 321 -24.73 21.15 12.09
N ASP A 322 -25.18 21.49 13.29
CA ASP A 322 -26.48 22.06 13.62
C ASP A 322 -26.58 23.57 13.33
N CYS A 323 -25.44 24.24 13.18
CA CYS A 323 -25.31 25.65 12.83
C CYS A 323 -24.08 25.87 11.95
N ASP A 324 -23.96 27.06 11.38
CA ASP A 324 -22.78 27.50 10.63
C ASP A 324 -21.52 27.26 11.48
N LYS A 325 -20.62 26.43 10.96
CA LYS A 325 -19.36 26.09 11.62
C LYS A 325 -18.19 26.44 10.72
N GLU A 326 -17.12 26.91 11.34
CA GLU A 326 -15.85 27.10 10.66
C GLU A 326 -15.19 25.75 10.45
N PHE A 327 -14.89 25.45 9.18
CA PHE A 327 -14.08 24.34 8.75
C PHE A 327 -12.82 24.87 8.09
N THR A 328 -11.75 24.08 8.09
CA THR A 328 -10.57 24.42 7.30
C THR A 328 -10.78 23.89 5.88
N ASP A 329 -10.71 24.77 4.90
CA ASP A 329 -10.72 24.35 3.50
C ASP A 329 -9.44 23.56 3.19
N THR A 330 -9.63 22.34 2.69
CA THR A 330 -8.56 21.42 2.31
C THR A 330 -7.69 21.97 1.16
N TYR A 331 -8.23 22.86 0.32
CA TYR A 331 -7.51 23.40 -0.84
C TYR A 331 -6.71 24.68 -0.52
N SER A 332 -7.32 25.63 0.19
CA SER A 332 -6.68 26.91 0.52
C SER A 332 -5.99 26.93 1.89
N GLY A 333 -6.39 26.04 2.81
CA GLY A 333 -5.99 26.08 4.21
C GLY A 333 -6.68 27.20 5.01
N ASP A 334 -7.54 27.99 4.37
CA ASP A 334 -8.26 29.09 4.98
C ASP A 334 -9.51 28.59 5.73
N PRO A 335 -9.99 29.31 6.77
CA PRO A 335 -11.26 29.02 7.40
C PRO A 335 -12.40 29.32 6.43
N VAL A 336 -13.27 28.34 6.20
CA VAL A 336 -14.52 28.45 5.45
C VAL A 336 -15.68 28.17 6.39
N ILE A 337 -16.65 29.08 6.39
CA ILE A 337 -17.91 28.88 7.10
C ILE A 337 -18.81 28.04 6.22
N LEU A 338 -19.11 26.82 6.67
CA LEU A 338 -20.07 25.95 6.01
C LEU A 338 -21.38 25.97 6.79
N SER A 339 -22.47 26.08 6.04
CA SER A 339 -23.83 26.06 6.58
C SER A 339 -24.20 24.71 7.18
N GLN A 340 -25.35 24.66 7.84
CA GLN A 340 -25.93 23.42 8.41
C GLN A 340 -25.85 22.23 7.42
N GLY A 341 -25.34 21.09 7.90
CA GLY A 341 -25.06 19.94 7.03
C GLY A 341 -24.30 18.81 7.71
N TRP A 342 -23.99 17.77 6.94
CA TRP A 342 -23.20 16.62 7.39
C TRP A 342 -21.76 16.74 6.93
N ASN A 343 -20.81 16.45 7.82
CA ASN A 343 -19.41 16.34 7.45
C ASN A 343 -18.99 14.88 7.55
N MET A 344 -18.60 14.32 6.42
CA MET A 344 -18.06 12.97 6.32
C MET A 344 -16.55 13.05 6.38
N VAL A 345 -15.95 12.35 7.34
CA VAL A 345 -14.51 12.16 7.45
C VAL A 345 -14.23 10.71 7.13
N ILE A 346 -13.36 10.49 6.14
CA ILE A 346 -12.81 9.16 5.85
C ILE A 346 -11.36 9.17 6.29
N SER A 347 -10.93 8.11 6.96
CA SER A 347 -9.55 7.99 7.44
C SER A 347 -9.01 6.58 7.30
N LYS A 348 -7.69 6.49 7.24
CA LYS A 348 -6.95 5.23 7.23
C LYS A 348 -5.66 5.38 8.03
N GLU A 349 -5.41 4.42 8.90
CA GLU A 349 -4.14 4.28 9.61
C GLU A 349 -3.37 3.10 9.04
N SER A 350 -2.14 3.36 8.59
CA SER A 350 -1.28 2.38 7.94
C SER A 350 0.17 2.51 8.38
N GLY A 351 0.89 1.40 8.33
CA GLY A 351 2.31 1.32 8.57
C GLY A 351 2.92 0.17 7.78
N ILE A 352 4.24 0.12 7.79
CA ILE A 352 5.00 -0.99 7.20
C ILE A 352 5.75 -1.74 8.27
N VAL A 353 5.93 -3.04 8.04
CA VAL A 353 6.87 -3.88 8.78
C VAL A 353 7.93 -4.35 7.81
N THR A 354 9.18 -3.98 8.07
CA THR A 354 10.36 -4.44 7.32
C THR A 354 11.13 -5.46 8.14
N ILE A 355 11.96 -6.27 7.48
CA ILE A 355 13.00 -7.04 8.17
C ILE A 355 13.88 -6.07 9.00
N PRO A 356 14.03 -6.28 10.33
CA PRO A 356 14.82 -5.36 11.15
C PRO A 356 16.31 -5.47 10.84
N ASP A 357 17.07 -4.41 11.14
CA ASP A 357 18.53 -4.38 10.99
C ASP A 357 19.26 -5.46 11.81
N ASP A 358 18.71 -5.84 12.96
CA ASP A 358 19.22 -6.89 13.85
C ASP A 358 18.61 -8.28 13.56
N ALA A 359 18.02 -8.51 12.38
CA ALA A 359 17.53 -9.82 11.95
C ALA A 359 18.64 -10.89 11.97
N TYR A 360 19.88 -10.47 11.70
CA TYR A 360 21.05 -11.33 11.71
C TYR A 360 22.00 -10.96 12.85
N SER A 361 22.81 -11.93 13.27
CA SER A 361 23.90 -11.66 14.22
C SER A 361 24.93 -10.72 13.58
N PRO A 362 25.61 -9.83 14.34
CA PRO A 362 26.71 -9.01 13.81
C PRO A 362 27.85 -9.84 13.18
N GLU A 363 27.99 -11.10 13.57
CA GLU A 363 28.98 -12.06 13.04
C GLU A 363 28.48 -12.82 11.80
N ASP A 364 27.20 -12.69 11.44
CA ASP A 364 26.64 -13.30 10.24
C ASP A 364 27.05 -12.48 9.01
N PRO A 365 27.47 -13.11 7.89
CA PRO A 365 27.68 -12.41 6.62
C PRO A 365 26.49 -11.58 6.13
N LEU A 366 25.28 -11.88 6.59
CA LEU A 366 24.06 -11.13 6.28
C LEU A 366 23.75 -9.99 7.29
N ALA A 367 24.68 -9.63 8.17
CA ALA A 367 24.48 -8.55 9.13
C ALA A 367 24.03 -7.24 8.43
N GLY A 368 22.91 -6.68 8.88
CA GLY A 368 22.34 -5.45 8.31
C GLY A 368 21.56 -5.63 6.99
N VAL A 369 21.44 -6.86 6.45
CA VAL A 369 20.56 -7.13 5.29
C VAL A 369 19.10 -7.09 5.74
N ARG A 370 18.26 -6.35 5.00
CA ARG A 370 16.84 -6.12 5.33
C ARG A 370 15.87 -6.53 4.23
N GLY A 371 16.35 -7.27 3.22
CA GLY A 371 15.54 -7.63 2.05
C GLY A 371 15.24 -6.44 1.13
N SER A 372 15.93 -5.31 1.31
CA SER A 372 15.80 -4.10 0.50
C SER A 372 17.17 -3.59 0.05
N LEU A 373 17.30 -3.31 -1.25
CA LEU A 373 18.52 -2.80 -1.88
C LEU A 373 18.21 -1.53 -2.67
N ARG A 374 19.18 -0.60 -2.69
CA ARG A 374 19.07 0.69 -3.39
C ARG A 374 20.03 0.73 -4.56
N TYR A 375 19.53 1.09 -5.75
CA TYR A 375 20.35 1.28 -6.94
C TYR A 375 20.10 2.63 -7.59
N ALA A 376 21.15 3.21 -8.17
CA ALA A 376 21.10 4.37 -9.05
C ALA A 376 21.32 3.90 -10.50
N VAL A 377 20.34 4.14 -11.36
CA VAL A 377 20.33 3.67 -12.74
C VAL A 377 20.94 4.73 -13.65
N THR A 378 21.86 4.31 -14.49
CA THR A 378 22.52 5.14 -15.50
C THR A 378 22.40 4.50 -16.87
N ASN A 379 22.57 5.31 -17.91
CA ASN A 379 22.58 4.87 -19.30
C ASN A 379 23.59 5.71 -20.09
N ASP A 380 24.81 5.82 -19.55
CA ASP A 380 25.81 6.76 -20.07
C ASP A 380 26.84 6.08 -20.98
N CYS A 381 26.93 4.75 -20.94
CA CYS A 381 27.92 3.97 -21.66
C CYS A 381 27.31 3.27 -22.89
N GLU A 382 27.96 3.42 -24.05
CA GLU A 382 27.50 2.85 -25.33
C GLU A 382 27.90 1.37 -25.51
N THR A 383 29.01 0.93 -24.92
CA THR A 383 29.49 -0.45 -24.95
C THR A 383 30.10 -0.84 -23.61
N CYS A 384 29.23 -1.14 -22.65
CA CYS A 384 29.57 -1.98 -21.53
C CYS A 384 28.37 -2.90 -21.35
#